data_AF-A0A6N6SB52-F1
#
_entry.id   AF-A0A6N6SB52-F1
#
_cell.length_a   1.000
_cell.length_b   1.000
_cell.length_c   1.000
_cell.angle_alpha   90.00
_cell.angle_beta   90.00
_cell.angle_gamma   90.00
#
_symmetry.space_group_name_H-M   'P 1'
#
loop_
_entity.id
_entity.type
_entity.pdbx_description
1 polymer ?
#
loop_
_entity_poly.entity_id
_entity_poly.type
_entity_poly.pdbx_seq_one_letter_code
_entity_poly.pdbx_strand_id
1 'polypeptide(L)' 'MILCHLLDGEKSVTELESLLASRQAAVSQQLARLRLEGLVKARRDGKAIYYSLSDPKTARMIGLLNELFCR' A
#
# COMPACT_ATOMS: atom_id res chain seq x y z
N MET A 1 6.95 -2.67 3.87
CA MET A 1 6.18 -1.71 4.71
C MET A 1 4.90 -1.19 4.04
N ILE A 2 4.92 -0.52 2.87
CA ILE A 2 3.66 -0.05 2.21
C ILE A 2 2.62 -1.18 2.11
N LEU A 3 3.00 -2.31 1.50
CA LEU A 3 2.07 -3.44 1.32
C LEU A 3 1.58 -4.01 2.65
N CYS A 4 2.40 -3.98 3.71
CA CYS A 4 2.02 -4.43 5.05
C CYS A 4 0.91 -3.54 5.62
N HIS A 5 1.04 -2.21 5.53
CA HIS A 5 -0.01 -1.30 5.98
C HIS A 5 -1.30 -1.39 5.17
N LEU A 6 -1.23 -1.90 3.93
CA LEU A 6 -2.40 -2.16 3.09
C LEU A 6 -3.10 -3.49 3.40
N LEU A 7 -2.52 -4.36 4.25
CA LEU A 7 -3.22 -5.55 4.77
C LEU A 7 -4.39 -5.15 5.67
N ASP A 8 -4.24 -4.06 6.44
CA ASP A 8 -5.25 -3.57 7.39
C ASP A 8 -6.38 -2.77 6.72
N GLY A 9 -6.43 -2.75 5.38
CA GLY A 9 -7.42 -2.01 4.61
C GLY A 9 -6.85 -0.90 3.75
N GLU A 10 -7.74 -0.23 3.01
CA GLU A 10 -7.35 0.82 2.08
C GLU A 10 -6.77 2.06 2.78
N LYS A 11 -5.75 2.68 2.18
CA LYS A 11 -5.08 3.88 2.70
C LYS A 11 -4.74 4.86 1.60
N SER A 12 -4.83 6.13 1.90
CA SER A 12 -4.37 7.23 1.05
C SER A 12 -2.85 7.40 1.11
N VAL A 13 -2.31 8.18 0.16
CA VAL A 13 -0.89 8.53 0.14
C VAL A 13 -0.47 9.26 1.42
N THR A 14 -1.32 10.17 1.93
CA THR A 14 -1.06 10.96 3.14
C THR A 14 -1.07 10.10 4.41
N GLU A 15 -1.96 9.11 4.49
CA GLU A 15 -1.96 8.14 5.59
C GLU A 15 -0.68 7.29 5.57
N LEU A 16 -0.29 6.79 4.39
CA LEU A 16 0.94 6.01 4.24
C LEU A 16 2.21 6.84 4.49
N GLU A 17 2.23 8.10 4.10
CA GLU A 17 3.29 9.05 4.42
C GLU A 17 3.51 9.13 5.93
N SER A 18 2.41 9.32 6.68
CA SER A 18 2.43 9.43 8.14
C SER A 18 2.89 8.14 8.81
N LEU A 19 2.38 6.99 8.36
CA LEU A 19 2.72 5.67 8.91
C LEU A 19 4.18 5.27 8.65
N LEU A 20 4.73 5.67 7.51
CA LEU A 20 6.07 5.29 7.09
C LEU A 20 7.14 6.31 7.48
N ALA A 21 6.74 7.44 8.08
CA ALA A 21 7.61 8.60 8.32
C ALA A 21 8.47 8.95 7.08
N SER A 22 7.85 8.86 5.89
CA SER A 22 8.50 9.06 4.61
C SER A 22 7.95 10.30 3.92
N ARG A 23 8.60 10.76 2.84
CA ARG A 23 8.08 11.91 2.07
C ARG A 23 6.96 11.45 1.13
N GLN A 24 5.90 12.25 1.01
CA GLN A 24 4.78 11.96 0.11
C GLN A 24 5.21 11.59 -1.33
N ALA A 25 6.22 12.28 -1.88
CA ALA A 25 6.72 12.01 -3.23
C ALA A 25 7.32 10.60 -3.37
N ALA A 26 8.05 10.12 -2.36
CA ALA A 26 8.63 8.79 -2.36
C ALA A 26 7.53 7.72 -2.25
N VAL A 27 6.56 7.92 -1.34
CA VAL A 27 5.40 7.02 -1.19
C VAL A 27 4.61 6.95 -2.51
N SER A 28 4.34 8.10 -3.13
CA SER A 28 3.61 8.17 -4.40
C SER A 28 4.36 7.45 -5.54
N GLN A 29 5.69 7.59 -5.63
CA GLN A 29 6.48 6.88 -6.64
C GLN A 29 6.45 5.37 -6.41
N GLN A 30 6.58 4.91 -5.16
CA GLN A 30 6.49 3.49 -4.84
C GLN A 30 5.10 2.93 -5.14
N LEU A 31 4.03 3.64 -4.78
CA LEU A 31 2.65 3.24 -5.11
C LEU A 31 2.40 3.20 -6.62
N ALA A 32 2.96 4.14 -7.38
CA ALA A 32 2.86 4.12 -8.84
C ALA A 32 3.53 2.85 -9.42
N ARG A 33 4.72 2.49 -8.91
CA ARG A 33 5.42 1.28 -9.32
C ARG A 33 4.65 0.01 -8.95
N LEU A 34 4.17 -0.10 -7.71
CA LEU A 34 3.38 -1.25 -7.25
C LEU A 34 2.08 -1.40 -8.05
N ARG A 35 1.48 -0.29 -8.49
CA ARG A 35 0.29 -0.30 -9.35
C ARG A 35 0.62 -0.79 -10.76
N LEU A 36 1.76 -0.37 -11.32
CA LEU A 36 2.24 -0.88 -12.61
C LEU A 36 2.53 -2.39 -12.56
N GLU A 37 3.08 -2.86 -11.45
CA GLU A 37 3.34 -4.29 -11.19
C GLU A 37 2.07 -5.08 -10.82
N GLY A 38 0.91 -4.42 -10.72
CA GLY A 38 -0.37 -5.06 -10.45
C GLY A 38 -0.55 -5.55 -9.00
N LEU A 39 0.28 -5.11 -8.05
CA LEU A 39 0.21 -5.51 -6.64
C LEU A 39 -0.80 -4.69 -5.83
N VAL A 40 -1.09 -3.47 -6.29
CA VAL A 40 -2.08 -2.59 -5.67
C VAL A 40 -3.06 -2.05 -6.70
N LYS A 41 -4.27 -1.76 -6.25
CA LYS A 41 -5.30 -1.04 -6.99
C LYS A 41 -5.56 0.30 -6.33
N ALA A 42 -6.03 1.25 -7.13
CA ALA A 42 -6.34 2.60 -6.69
C ALA A 42 -7.84 2.90 -6.89
N ARG A 43 -8.48 3.46 -5.87
CA ARG A 43 -9.85 3.97 -5.90
C ARG A 43 -9.80 5.47 -5.65
N ARG A 44 -10.54 6.26 -6.43
CA ARG A 44 -10.64 7.71 -6.22
C ARG A 44 -11.91 8.02 -5.42
N ASP A 45 -11.76 8.89 -4.42
CA ASP A 45 -12.86 9.39 -3.59
C ASP A 45 -12.72 10.92 -3.46
N GLY A 46 -13.52 11.66 -4.23
CA GLY A 46 -13.36 13.10 -4.40
C GLY A 46 -11.95 13.49 -4.87
N LYS A 47 -11.21 14.19 -4.00
CA LYS A 47 -9.82 14.61 -4.25
C LYS A 47 -8.78 13.59 -3.78
N ALA A 48 -9.16 12.61 -2.98
CA ALA A 48 -8.26 11.61 -2.42
C ALA A 48 -8.18 10.37 -3.33
N ILE A 49 -7.01 9.72 -3.30
CA ILE A 49 -6.79 8.41 -3.93
C ILE A 49 -6.42 7.44 -2.83
N TYR A 50 -7.20 6.37 -2.71
CA TYR A 50 -7.00 5.28 -1.78
C TYR A 50 -6.42 4.08 -2.51
N TYR A 51 -5.46 3.42 -1.88
CA TYR A 51 -4.79 2.22 -2.39
C TYR A 51 -5.18 1.02 -1.55
N SER A 52 -5.32 -0.13 -2.19
CA SER A 52 -5.52 -1.43 -1.54
C SER A 52 -4.79 -2.52 -2.31
N LEU A 53 -4.57 -3.68 -1.69
CA LEU A 53 -4.01 -4.84 -2.39
C LEU A 53 -4.93 -5.26 -3.54
N SER A 54 -4.33 -5.61 -4.67
CA SER A 54 -5.06 -5.89 -5.91
C SER A 54 -5.89 -7.18 -5.81
N ASP A 55 -5.32 -8.23 -5.21
CA ASP A 55 -5.94 -9.55 -5.15
C ASP A 55 -5.64 -10.34 -3.86
N PRO A 56 -6.46 -11.37 -3.54
CA PRO A 56 -6.29 -12.19 -2.33
C PRO A 56 -4.98 -13.00 -2.26
N LYS A 57 -4.36 -13.37 -3.38
CA LYS A 57 -3.07 -14.08 -3.37
C LYS A 57 -1.96 -13.14 -2.93
N THR A 58 -1.95 -11.91 -3.43
CA THR A 58 -1.03 -10.87 -2.98
C THR A 58 -1.20 -10.63 -1.47
N ALA A 59 -2.43 -10.51 -0.98
CA ALA A 59 -2.69 -10.37 0.47
C ALA A 59 -2.14 -11.53 1.30
N ARG A 60 -2.31 -12.79 0.87
CA ARG A 60 -1.74 -13.95 1.56
C ARG A 60 -0.22 -13.94 1.60
N MET A 61 0.43 -13.65 0.48
CA MET A 61 1.89 -13.61 0.38
C MET A 61 2.46 -12.50 1.28
N ILE A 62 1.90 -11.29 1.21
CA ILE A 62 2.33 -10.17 2.05
C ILE A 62 2.03 -10.45 3.52
N GLY A 63 0.91 -11.11 3.84
CA GLY A 63 0.58 -11.54 5.20
C GLY A 63 1.64 -12.47 5.79
N LEU A 64 2.08 -13.47 5.03
CA LEU A 64 3.16 -14.36 5.45
C LEU A 64 4.49 -13.60 5.64
N LEU A 65 4.85 -12.72 4.71
CA LEU A 65 6.05 -11.88 4.85
C LEU A 65 5.96 -10.97 6.08
N ASN A 66 4.78 -10.44 6.39
CA ASN A 66 4.56 -9.60 7.55
C ASN A 66 4.77 -10.37 8.86
N GLU A 67 4.24 -11.59 8.94
CA GLU A 67 4.43 -12.50 10.07
C GLU A 67 5.90 -12.86 10.29
N LEU A 68 6.64 -13.09 9.21
CA LEU A 68 8.03 -13.54 9.25
C LEU A 68 9.03 -12.40 9.52
N PHE A 69 8.77 -11.18 9.02
CA PHE A 69 9.80 -10.14 8.92
C PHE A 69 9.41 -8.76 9.45
N CYS A 70 8.13 -8.48 9.70
CA CYS A 70 7.65 -7.14 10.04
C CYS A 70 7.06 -7.02 11.45
N ARG A 71 7.44 -7.92 12.38
CA ARG A 71 7.27 -7.68 13.81
C ARG A 71 8.08 -6.48 14.29
#